data_AF-A0A352Q771-F1
#
_entry.id   AF-A0A352Q771-F1
#
_cell.length_a   1.000
_cell.length_b   1.000
_cell.length_c   1.000
_cell.angle_alpha   90.00
_cell.angle_beta   90.00
_cell.angle_gamma   90.00
#
_symmetry.space_group_name_H-M   'P 1'
#
loop_
_entity.id
_entity.type
_entity.pdbx_description
1 polymer ?
#
loop_
_entity_poly.entity_id
_entity_poly.type
_entity_poly.pdbx_seq_one_letter_code
_entity_poly.pdbx_strand_id
1 'polypeptide(L)'
;MSRTLSLLGEEGSELLNYRCQGIDKSQLHLPGPDFVSDVVACSDRPVQVLRNLQAIFNHGRLSGSGYLSILPVDQGIEHSAG
;
A
#
# COMPACT_ATOMS: atom_id res chain seq x y z
N MET A 1 -0.63 31.15 8.01
CA MET A 1 -0.62 29.85 8.72
C MET A 1 -1.38 28.83 7.87
N SER A 2 -0.85 27.63 7.65
CA SER A 2 -1.55 26.58 6.88
C SER A 2 -2.83 26.15 7.61
N ARG A 3 -3.92 25.89 6.88
CA ARG A 3 -5.19 25.36 7.43
C ARG A 3 -4.97 24.07 8.23
N THR A 4 -3.99 23.25 7.84
CA THR A 4 -3.61 22.03 8.55
C THR A 4 -3.06 22.34 9.94
N LEU A 5 -2.20 23.36 10.09
CA LEU A 5 -1.68 23.75 11.41
C LEU A 5 -2.80 24.26 12.34
N SER A 6 -3.77 25.02 11.82
CA SER A 6 -4.89 25.48 12.64
C SER A 6 -5.79 24.36 13.13
N LEU A 7 -5.90 23.25 12.38
CA LEU A 7 -6.69 22.09 12.77
C LEU A 7 -6.00 21.24 13.84
N LEU A 8 -4.66 21.23 13.85
CA LEU A 8 -3.86 20.43 14.77
C LEU A 8 -3.53 21.16 16.09
N GLY A 9 -3.87 22.45 16.20
CA GLY A 9 -3.71 23.22 17.43
C GLY A 9 -2.26 23.26 17.93
N GLU A 10 -2.10 23.16 19.25
CA GLU A 10 -0.79 23.29 19.92
C GLU A 10 0.17 22.13 19.57
N GLU A 11 -0.37 20.93 19.31
CA GLU A 11 0.41 19.73 18.96
C GLU A 11 0.86 19.70 17.49
N GLY A 12 0.39 20.64 16.65
CA GLY A 12 0.58 20.58 15.21
C GLY A 12 2.04 20.53 14.77
N SER A 13 2.93 21.18 15.51
CA SER A 13 4.38 21.11 15.22
C SER A 13 4.97 19.75 15.57
N GLU A 14 4.53 19.11 16.65
CA GLU A 14 5.04 17.81 17.07
C GLU A 14 4.54 16.70 16.14
N LEU A 15 3.24 16.69 15.83
CA LEU A 15 2.62 15.68 14.97
C LEU A 15 3.18 15.68 13.55
N LEU A 16 3.39 16.85 12.96
CA LEU A 16 3.87 16.97 11.58
C LEU A 16 5.37 16.67 11.43
N ASN A 17 6.15 16.84 12.50
CA ASN A 17 7.60 16.60 12.48
C ASN A 17 8.01 15.28 13.12
N TYR A 18 7.07 14.55 13.72
CA TYR A 18 7.35 13.27 14.35
C TYR A 18 7.98 12.29 13.36
N ARG A 19 9.09 11.67 13.79
CA ARG A 19 9.70 10.52 13.12
C ARG A 19 9.55 9.32 14.03
N CYS A 20 9.03 8.22 13.47
CA CYS A 20 8.88 6.96 14.20
C CYS A 20 10.22 6.52 14.80
N GLN A 21 10.23 6.24 16.11
CA GLN A 21 11.38 5.72 16.84
C GLN A 21 11.24 4.23 17.20
N GLY A 22 10.03 3.66 17.06
CA GLY A 22 9.74 2.30 17.50
C GLY A 22 10.09 1.20 16.48
N ILE A 23 10.07 1.52 15.18
CA ILE A 23 10.36 0.58 14.10
C ILE A 23 11.31 1.28 13.13
N ASP A 24 12.47 0.68 12.89
CA ASP A 24 13.45 1.27 11.98
C ASP A 24 12.94 1.18 10.53
N LYS A 25 13.15 2.24 9.75
CA LYS A 25 12.74 2.29 8.35
C LYS A 25 13.37 1.16 7.52
N SER A 26 14.56 0.70 7.87
CA SER A 26 15.26 -0.40 7.20
C SER A 26 14.56 -1.75 7.37
N GLN A 27 13.65 -1.88 8.33
CA GLN A 27 12.87 -3.11 8.54
C GLN A 27 11.64 -3.19 7.62
N LEU A 28 11.34 -2.12 6.88
CA LEU A 28 10.18 -2.07 5.99
C LEU A 28 10.52 -2.69 4.63
N HIS A 29 9.74 -3.69 4.22
CA HIS A 29 9.71 -4.16 2.84
C HIS A 29 8.82 -3.22 2.02
N LEU A 30 9.44 -2.34 1.23
CA LEU A 30 8.72 -1.36 0.44
C LEU A 30 8.26 -1.98 -0.90
N PRO A 31 7.11 -1.54 -1.45
CA PRO A 31 6.71 -1.92 -2.79
C PRO A 31 7.78 -1.52 -3.82
N GLY A 32 8.02 -2.41 -4.78
CA GLY A 32 8.99 -2.22 -5.85
C GLY A 32 8.88 -3.32 -6.90
N PRO A 33 9.83 -3.36 -7.85
CA PRO A 33 9.86 -4.36 -8.92
C PRO A 33 9.87 -5.80 -8.40
N ASP A 34 10.54 -5.99 -7.26
CA ASP A 34 10.80 -7.30 -6.65
C ASP A 34 9.77 -7.65 -5.55
N PHE A 35 8.66 -6.90 -5.44
CA PHE A 35 7.67 -7.12 -4.37
C PHE A 35 7.11 -8.56 -4.36
N VAL A 36 6.91 -9.16 -5.54
CA VAL A 36 6.40 -10.54 -5.63
C VAL A 36 7.44 -11.55 -5.15
N SER A 37 8.73 -11.38 -5.48
CA SER A 37 9.79 -12.29 -5.02
C SER A 37 10.10 -12.12 -3.54
N ASP A 38 10.13 -10.88 -3.05
CA ASP A 38 10.67 -10.57 -1.73
C ASP A 38 9.61 -10.66 -0.62
N VAL A 39 8.33 -10.44 -0.96
CA VAL A 39 7.23 -10.43 0.02
C VAL A 39 6.25 -11.58 -0.21
N VAL A 40 5.80 -11.77 -1.45
CA VAL A 40 4.70 -12.70 -1.73
C VAL A 40 5.17 -14.15 -1.83
N ALA A 41 6.33 -14.39 -2.42
CA ALA A 41 6.87 -15.73 -2.63
C ALA A 41 7.30 -16.43 -1.33
N CYS A 42 7.52 -15.69 -0.24
CA CYS A 42 7.84 -16.22 1.08
C CYS A 42 6.62 -16.82 1.84
N SER A 43 5.50 -17.03 1.14
CA SER A 43 4.26 -17.59 1.70
C SER A 43 3.92 -18.95 1.08
N ASP A 44 2.93 -19.65 1.62
CA ASP A 44 2.47 -20.96 1.13
C ASP A 44 1.65 -20.89 -0.18
N ARG A 45 1.83 -19.83 -0.98
CA ARG A 45 1.11 -19.64 -2.25
C ARG A 45 1.68 -20.55 -3.33
N PRO A 46 0.83 -21.27 -4.09
CA PRO A 46 1.32 -22.10 -5.19
C PRO A 46 1.87 -21.23 -6.33
N VAL A 47 2.77 -21.81 -7.12
CA VAL A 47 3.44 -21.14 -8.25
C VAL A 47 2.46 -20.45 -9.21
N GLN A 48 1.30 -21.05 -9.43
CA GLN A 48 0.25 -20.47 -10.30
C GLN A 48 -0.26 -19.13 -9.78
N VAL A 49 -0.42 -18.98 -8.46
CA VAL A 49 -0.84 -17.73 -7.83
C VAL A 49 0.27 -16.70 -7.93
N LEU A 50 1.52 -17.08 -7.65
CA LEU A 50 2.68 -16.17 -7.77
C LEU A 50 2.82 -15.63 -9.20
N ARG A 51 2.69 -16.50 -10.21
CA ARG A 51 2.71 -16.10 -11.62
C ARG A 51 1.60 -15.11 -11.96
N ASN A 52 0.38 -15.36 -11.48
CA ASN A 52 -0.75 -14.46 -11.74
C ASN A 52 -0.56 -13.10 -11.04
N LEU A 53 -0.05 -13.09 -9.81
CA LEU A 53 0.29 -11.86 -9.10
C LEU A 53 1.39 -11.08 -9.84
N GLN A 54 2.44 -11.75 -10.33
CA GLN A 54 3.47 -11.10 -11.14
C GLN A 54 2.88 -10.45 -12.40
N ALA A 55 1.97 -11.13 -13.09
CA ALA A 55 1.31 -10.58 -14.27
C ALA A 55 0.50 -9.32 -13.93
N ILE A 56 -0.20 -9.31 -12.80
CA ILE A 56 -0.99 -8.17 -12.32
C ILE A 56 -0.08 -6.99 -11.94
N PHE A 57 0.95 -7.22 -11.13
CA PHE A 57 1.88 -6.17 -10.68
C PHE A 57 2.77 -5.61 -11.79
N ASN A 58 2.93 -6.33 -12.91
CA ASN A 58 3.67 -5.87 -14.09
C ASN A 58 2.77 -5.30 -15.18
N HIS A 59 1.48 -5.05 -14.90
CA HIS A 59 0.54 -4.51 -15.88
C HIS A 59 0.18 -3.03 -15.62
N GLY A 60 -0.16 -2.32 -16.69
CA GLY A 60 -0.71 -0.96 -16.61
C GLY A 60 0.29 0.10 -16.16
N ARG A 61 -0.25 1.24 -15.70
CA ARG A 61 0.54 2.45 -15.38
C ARG A 61 1.44 2.33 -14.15
N LEU A 62 1.12 1.39 -13.25
CA LEU A 62 1.89 1.13 -12.03
C LEU A 62 2.80 -0.10 -12.15
N SER A 63 2.99 -0.62 -13.38
CA SER A 63 3.86 -1.76 -13.64
C SER A 63 5.25 -1.59 -13.01
N GLY A 64 5.69 -2.62 -12.29
CA GLY A 64 7.02 -2.66 -11.67
C GLY A 64 7.20 -1.73 -10.46
N SER A 65 6.17 -0.99 -10.03
CA SER A 65 6.24 -0.16 -8.83
C SER A 65 5.94 -0.92 -7.53
N GLY A 66 5.44 -2.15 -7.65
CA GLY A 66 4.88 -2.92 -6.53
C GLY A 66 3.53 -2.39 -6.02
N TYR A 67 3.02 -1.29 -6.57
CA TYR A 67 1.67 -0.79 -6.29
C TYR A 67 0.66 -1.34 -7.31
N LEU A 68 -0.56 -1.56 -6.83
CA LEU A 68 -1.69 -1.99 -7.65
C LEU A 68 -2.85 -1.01 -7.48
N SER A 69 -3.44 -0.60 -8.61
CA SER A 69 -4.66 0.21 -8.63
C SER A 69 -5.83 -0.69 -9.02
N ILE A 70 -6.73 -0.93 -8.07
CA ILE A 70 -7.97 -1.67 -8.29
C ILE A 70 -9.13 -0.68 -8.15
N LEU A 71 -10.01 -0.66 -9.16
CA LEU A 71 -11.28 0.04 -9.07
C LEU A 71 -12.36 -0.98 -8.68
N PRO A 72 -12.87 -0.97 -7.43
CA PRO A 72 -14.02 -1.78 -7.08
C PRO A 72 -15.26 -1.23 -7.82
N VAL A 73 -15.98 -2.10 -8.52
CA VAL A 73 -17.16 -1.75 -9.34
C VAL A 73 -18.42 -2.51 -8.92
N ASP A 74 -18.30 -3.33 -7.88
CA ASP A 74 -19.31 -4.23 -7.31
C ASP A 74 -20.09 -3.62 -6.14
N GLN A 75 -19.83 -2.35 -5.79
CA GLN A 75 -20.52 -1.67 -4.69
C GLN A 75 -22.05 -1.69 -4.79
N GLY A 76 -22.60 -1.67 -6.01
CA GLY A 76 -24.04 -1.78 -6.22
C GLY A 76 -24.62 -3.11 -5.74
N ILE A 77 -23.85 -4.20 -5.79
CA ILE A 77 -24.29 -5.52 -5.32
C ILE A 77 -24.16 -5.61 -3.79
N GLU A 78 -23.07 -5.07 -3.22
CA GLU A 78 -22.81 -5.13 -1.78
C GLU A 78 -23.76 -4.25 -0.94
N HIS A 79 -24.24 -3.14 -1.50
CA HIS A 79 -25.08 -2.17 -0.78
C HIS A 79 -26.59 -2.26 -1.10
N SER A 80 -27.01 -3.12 -2.02
CA SER A 80 -28.42 -3.25 -2.42
C SER A 80 -29.16 -4.43 -1.79
N ALA A 81 -28.54 -5.18 -0.88
CA ALA A 81 -29.22 -6.17 -0.04
C ALA A 81 -29.85 -5.51 1.21
N GLY A 82 -30.61 -4.44 0.98
CA GLY A 82 -31.53 -3.83 1.96
C GLY A 82 -32.96 -4.24 1.68
#